data_AF-A0A2U3RRP4-F1
#
_entry.id   AF-A0A2U3RRP4-F1
#
_cell.length_a   1.000
_cell.length_b   1.000
_cell.length_c   1.000
_cell.angle_alpha   90.00
_cell.angle_beta   90.00
_cell.angle_gamma   90.00
#
_symmetry.space_group_name_H-M   'P 1'
#
loop_
_entity.id
_entity.type
_entity.pdbx_description
1 polymer ?
#
loop_
_entity_poly.entity_id
_entity_poly.type
_entity_poly.pdbx_seq_one_letter_code
_entity_poly.pdbx_strand_id
1 'polypeptide(L)'
;MSAIILNYLNQFRTRFNEEIKISVNDLLIKIAAISLVRVPIINSSLEEYGTRKYDLIDIDIAVKDGLLTPIIINPDKKSLFVISNEAKSLIMHARANELKVSRW
;
A
#
# COMPACT_ATOMS: atom_id res chain seq x y z
N MET A 1 -2.38 15.24 -6.37
CA MET A 1 -2.96 15.32 -5.00
C MET A 1 -3.07 16.80 -4.63
N SER A 2 -4.21 17.25 -4.10
CA SER A 2 -4.37 18.65 -3.66
C SER A 2 -3.35 19.00 -2.57
N ALA A 3 -2.77 20.21 -2.63
CA ALA A 3 -1.79 20.69 -1.65
C ALA A 3 -2.33 20.64 -0.20
N ILE A 4 -3.64 20.81 -0.03
CA ILE A 4 -4.32 20.77 1.27
C ILE A 4 -4.20 19.37 1.88
N ILE A 5 -4.52 18.32 1.11
CA ILE A 5 -4.50 16.93 1.60
C ILE A 5 -3.08 16.53 1.98
N LEU A 6 -2.10 16.89 1.15
CA LEU A 6 -0.70 16.60 1.43
C LEU A 6 -0.20 17.28 2.72
N ASN A 7 -0.67 18.50 2.99
CA ASN A 7 -0.34 19.21 4.23
C ASN A 7 -0.90 18.46 5.46
N TYR A 8 -2.17 18.03 5.41
CA TYR A 8 -2.77 17.24 6.49
C TYR A 8 -2.02 15.92 6.75
N LEU A 9 -1.67 15.19 5.70
CA LEU A 9 -0.92 13.94 5.83
C LEU A 9 0.46 14.18 6.45
N ASN A 10 1.15 15.25 6.05
CA ASN A 10 2.44 15.61 6.65
C ASN A 10 2.29 15.98 8.13
N GLN A 11 1.32 16.81 8.50
CA GLN A 11 1.09 17.17 9.90
C GLN A 11 0.77 15.95 10.76
N PHE A 12 -0.08 15.04 10.27
CA PHE A 12 -0.39 13.79 10.96
C PHE A 12 0.87 12.93 11.14
N ARG A 13 1.65 12.75 10.08
CA ARG A 13 2.90 11.98 10.08
C ARG A 13 3.90 12.51 11.11
N THR A 14 4.07 13.82 11.21
CA THR A 14 5.06 14.43 12.13
C THR A 14 4.76 14.11 13.61
N ARG A 15 3.50 13.91 13.99
CA ARG A 15 3.11 13.56 15.37
C ARG A 15 3.66 12.21 15.85
N PHE A 16 4.02 11.32 14.93
CA PHE A 16 4.51 9.97 15.24
C PHE A 16 5.97 9.76 14.83
N ASN A 17 6.56 10.74 14.14
CA ASN A 17 7.84 10.56 13.44
C ASN A 17 9.06 10.55 14.38
N GLU A 18 8.89 10.96 15.64
CA GLU A 18 9.92 10.85 16.68
C GLU A 18 10.11 9.41 17.17
N GLU A 19 9.04 8.60 17.14
CA GLU A 19 9.07 7.20 17.58
C GLU A 19 9.16 6.22 16.41
N ILE A 20 8.47 6.52 15.31
CA ILE A 20 8.37 5.63 14.14
C ILE A 20 8.49 6.45 12.86
N LYS A 21 9.54 6.17 12.07
CA LYS A 21 9.78 6.84 10.79
C LYS A 21 8.84 6.32 9.70
N ILE A 22 7.65 6.93 9.62
CA ILE A 22 6.58 6.62 8.65
C ILE A 22 6.67 7.56 7.44
N SER A 23 6.42 7.03 6.24
CA SER A 23 6.34 7.80 5.00
C SER A 23 4.89 8.25 4.70
N VAL A 24 4.71 9.24 3.81
CA VAL A 24 3.36 9.59 3.33
C VAL A 24 2.74 8.41 2.57
N ASN A 25 3.54 7.62 1.85
CA ASN A 25 3.04 6.45 1.13
C ASN A 25 2.50 5.38 2.09
N ASP A 26 3.13 5.18 3.25
CA ASP A 26 2.68 4.20 4.24
C ASP A 26 1.27 4.56 4.75
N LEU A 27 1.01 5.86 4.96
CA LEU A 27 -0.32 6.37 5.31
C LEU A 27 -1.31 6.14 4.17
N LEU A 28 -0.93 6.43 2.93
CA LEU A 28 -1.79 6.23 1.76
C LEU A 28 -2.14 4.76 1.55
N ILE A 29 -1.21 3.84 1.75
CA ILE A 29 -1.45 2.39 1.70
C ILE A 29 -2.51 2.01 2.73
N LYS A 30 -2.35 2.47 3.99
CA LYS A 30 -3.33 2.17 5.05
C LYS A 30 -4.70 2.77 4.76
N ILE A 31 -4.75 4.03 4.30
CA ILE A 31 -5.99 4.72 3.95
C ILE A 31 -6.70 4.01 2.80
N ALA A 32 -5.97 3.64 1.74
CA ALA A 32 -6.51 2.91 0.61
C ALA A 32 -7.09 1.57 1.07
N ALA A 33 -6.35 0.80 1.86
CA ALA A 33 -6.81 -0.48 2.38
C ALA A 33 -8.11 -0.36 3.20
N ILE A 34 -8.16 0.59 4.14
CA ILE A 34 -9.39 0.86 4.92
C ILE A 34 -10.54 1.31 4.01
N SER A 35 -10.25 2.08 2.97
CA SER A 35 -11.28 2.55 2.03
C SER A 35 -11.88 1.38 1.24
N LEU A 36 -11.06 0.40 0.84
CA LEU A 36 -11.50 -0.82 0.18
C LEU A 36 -12.36 -1.70 1.10
N VAL A 37 -12.08 -1.75 2.40
CA VAL A 37 -12.97 -2.40 3.40
C VAL A 37 -14.33 -1.69 3.46
N ARG A 38 -14.35 -0.35 3.43
CA ARG A 38 -15.57 0.44 3.53
C ARG A 38 -16.43 0.42 2.27
N VAL A 39 -15.79 0.28 1.10
CA VAL A 39 -16.47 0.27 -0.19
C VAL A 39 -16.00 -0.96 -0.98
N PRO A 40 -16.47 -2.18 -0.61
CA PRO A 40 -15.93 -3.44 -1.15
C PRO A 40 -16.10 -3.61 -2.66
N ILE A 41 -17.06 -2.92 -3.27
CA ILE A 41 -17.25 -2.94 -4.73
C ILE A 41 -16.02 -2.43 -5.49
N ILE A 42 -15.20 -1.57 -4.88
CA ILE A 42 -13.97 -1.06 -5.50
C ILE A 42 -12.89 -2.16 -5.55
N ASN A 43 -12.88 -3.08 -4.58
CA ASN A 43 -11.96 -4.22 -4.58
C ASN A 43 -12.50 -5.34 -5.49
N SER A 44 -12.55 -5.06 -6.79
CA SER A 44 -13.09 -5.96 -7.79
C SER A 44 -12.32 -5.93 -9.10
N SER A 45 -12.50 -6.97 -9.90
CA SER A 45 -11.99 -7.09 -11.27
C SER A 45 -13.13 -7.31 -12.24
N LEU A 46 -12.89 -6.94 -13.50
CA LEU A 46 -13.79 -7.25 -14.60
C LEU A 46 -13.35 -8.55 -15.25
N GLU A 47 -14.24 -9.52 -15.26
CA GLU A 47 -14.11 -10.82 -15.94
C GLU A 47 -15.05 -10.88 -17.14
N GLU A 48 -14.89 -11.89 -17.99
CA GLU A 48 -15.65 -12.06 -19.23
C GLU A 48 -17.18 -12.02 -19.02
N TYR A 49 -17.65 -12.55 -17.89
CA TYR A 49 -19.08 -12.69 -17.58
C TYR A 49 -19.55 -11.83 -16.40
N GLY A 50 -18.75 -10.86 -15.95
CA GLY A 50 -19.17 -9.94 -14.90
C GLY A 50 -18.04 -9.42 -14.01
N THR A 51 -18.40 -8.94 -12.83
CA THR A 51 -17.46 -8.35 -11.88
C THR A 51 -17.22 -9.31 -10.72
N ARG A 52 -15.96 -9.70 -10.50
CA ARG A 52 -15.55 -10.50 -9.34
C ARG A 52 -15.10 -9.59 -8.21
N LYS A 53 -15.69 -9.75 -7.02
CA LYS A 53 -15.28 -9.03 -5.80
C LYS A 53 -14.28 -9.86 -4.99
N TYR A 54 -13.38 -9.18 -4.28
CA TYR A 54 -12.37 -9.82 -3.45
C TYR A 54 -12.58 -9.45 -1.98
N ASP A 55 -12.51 -10.45 -1.09
CA ASP A 55 -12.56 -10.24 0.37
C ASP A 55 -11.20 -9.85 0.94
N LEU A 56 -10.13 -10.35 0.35
CA LEU A 56 -8.76 -9.99 0.69
C LEU A 56 -8.35 -8.73 -0.06
N ILE A 57 -7.61 -7.86 0.62
CA ILE A 57 -7.13 -6.60 0.08
C ILE A 57 -5.61 -6.65 0.02
N ASP A 58 -5.06 -6.55 -1.18
CA ASP A 58 -3.63 -6.45 -1.40
C ASP A 58 -3.34 -5.15 -2.15
N ILE A 59 -2.22 -4.49 -1.84
CA ILE A 59 -1.85 -3.19 -2.42
C ILE A 59 -0.50 -3.29 -3.09
N ASP A 60 -0.48 -3.08 -4.40
CA ASP A 60 0.72 -3.03 -5.23
C ASP A 60 1.36 -1.63 -5.15
N ILE A 61 2.67 -1.59 -4.99
CA ILE A 61 3.44 -0.35 -4.95
C ILE A 61 4.25 -0.24 -6.24
N ALA A 62 3.92 0.74 -7.08
CA ALA A 62 4.74 1.06 -8.23
C ALA A 62 6.08 1.67 -7.78
N VAL A 63 7.19 1.07 -8.23
CA VAL A 63 8.55 1.53 -7.94
C VAL A 63 9.20 2.01 -9.24
N LYS A 64 9.81 3.21 -9.19
CA LYS A 64 10.55 3.76 -10.33
C LYS A 64 11.70 2.82 -10.70
N ASP A 65 11.84 2.55 -12.00
CA ASP A 65 12.90 1.72 -12.59
C ASP A 65 12.86 0.22 -12.20
N GLY A 66 11.81 -0.24 -11.50
CA GLY A 66 11.61 -1.65 -11.16
C GLY A 66 10.72 -2.36 -12.19
N LEU A 67 11.14 -3.54 -12.65
CA LEU A 67 10.32 -4.40 -13.53
C LEU A 67 9.18 -5.10 -12.76
N LEU A 68 9.39 -5.34 -11.45
CA LEU A 68 8.47 -6.07 -10.58
C LEU A 68 7.76 -5.11 -9.61
N THR A 69 6.45 -5.29 -9.44
CA THR A 69 5.63 -4.55 -8.47
C THR A 69 5.63 -5.27 -7.12
N PRO A 70 6.21 -4.69 -6.06
CA PRO A 70 6.06 -5.22 -4.72
C PRO A 70 4.61 -5.11 -4.21
N ILE A 71 4.17 -6.13 -3.48
CA ILE A 71 2.77 -6.27 -3.04
C ILE A 71 2.74 -6.32 -1.51
N ILE A 72 1.94 -5.44 -0.90
CA ILE A 72 1.65 -5.47 0.54
C ILE A 72 0.35 -6.23 0.74
N ILE A 73 0.46 -7.43 1.31
CA ILE A 73 -0.67 -8.34 1.53
C ILE A 73 -1.48 -7.93 2.77
N ASN A 74 -2.81 -7.87 2.68
CA ASN A 74 -3.72 -7.50 3.79
C ASN A 74 -3.29 -6.28 4.63
N PRO A 75 -3.03 -5.09 4.05
CA PRO A 75 -2.62 -3.91 4.80
C PRO A 75 -3.72 -3.36 5.72
N ASP A 76 -4.99 -3.71 5.47
CA ASP A 76 -6.12 -3.39 6.34
C ASP A 76 -5.95 -4.01 7.74
N LYS A 77 -5.31 -5.19 7.83
CA LYS A 77 -5.08 -5.94 9.08
C LYS A 77 -3.76 -5.60 9.77
N LYS A 78 -2.88 -4.82 9.12
CA LYS A 78 -1.53 -4.50 9.61
C LYS A 78 -1.45 -3.14 10.30
N SER A 79 -0.56 -3.00 11.28
CA SER A 79 -0.25 -1.68 11.85
C SER A 79 0.58 -0.84 10.87
N LEU A 80 0.58 0.50 11.04
CA LEU A 80 1.41 1.38 10.21
C LEU A 80 2.91 1.06 10.30
N PHE A 81 3.38 0.61 11.47
CA PHE A 81 4.76 0.18 11.67
C PHE A 81 5.12 -1.01 10.77
N VAL A 82 4.26 -2.04 10.75
CA VAL A 82 4.46 -3.24 9.92
C VAL A 82 4.45 -2.87 8.44
N ILE A 83 3.47 -2.06 8.00
CA ILE A 83 3.39 -1.59 6.61
C ILE A 83 4.65 -0.83 6.22
N SER A 84 5.15 0.08 7.07
CA SER A 84 6.35 0.87 6.78
C SER A 84 7.59 0.00 6.60
N ASN A 85 7.77 -1.02 7.45
CA ASN A 85 8.91 -1.92 7.37
C ASN A 85 8.84 -2.87 6.17
N GLU A 86 7.67 -3.46 5.89
CA GLU A 86 7.46 -4.28 4.70
C GLU A 86 7.67 -3.47 3.42
N ALA A 87 7.07 -2.28 3.32
CA ALA A 87 7.22 -1.43 2.14
C ALA A 87 8.69 -1.06 1.91
N LYS A 88 9.44 -0.69 2.94
CA LYS A 88 10.89 -0.42 2.82
C LYS A 88 11.66 -1.64 2.32
N SER A 89 11.43 -2.82 2.91
CA SER A 89 12.12 -4.05 2.51
C SER A 89 11.79 -4.44 1.08
N LEU A 90 10.52 -4.42 0.70
CA LEU A 90 10.06 -4.79 -0.62
C LEU A 90 10.52 -3.82 -1.70
N ILE A 91 10.49 -2.50 -1.44
CA ILE A 91 11.00 -1.49 -2.37
C ILE A 91 12.52 -1.64 -2.55
N MET A 92 13.25 -1.95 -1.48
CA MET A 92 14.69 -2.21 -1.56
C MET A 92 14.98 -3.40 -2.48
N HIS A 93 14.29 -4.53 -2.29
CA HIS A 93 14.43 -5.70 -3.16
C HIS A 93 13.92 -5.44 -4.59
N ALA A 94 12.87 -4.65 -4.77
CA ALA A 94 12.36 -4.28 -6.09
C ALA A 94 13.41 -3.53 -6.90
N ARG A 95 14.09 -2.56 -6.26
CA ARG A 95 15.16 -1.78 -6.89
C ARG A 95 16.41 -2.61 -7.17
N ALA A 96 16.65 -3.65 -6.38
CA ALA A 96 17.75 -4.59 -6.59
C ALA A 96 17.42 -5.70 -7.62
N ASN A 97 16.19 -5.76 -8.16
CA ASN A 97 15.67 -6.90 -8.94
C ASN A 97 15.75 -8.25 -8.20
N GLU A 98 15.67 -8.21 -6.86
CA GLU A 98 15.73 -9.39 -5.97
C GLU A 98 14.36 -9.80 -5.45
N LEU A 99 13.28 -9.19 -5.96
CA LEU A 99 11.93 -9.62 -5.61
C LEU A 99 11.73 -11.08 -6.04
N LYS A 100 11.51 -11.95 -5.07
CA LYS A 100 11.04 -13.29 -5.33
C LYS A 100 9.66 -13.18 -5.95
N VAL A 101 9.49 -13.74 -7.14
CA VAL A 101 8.19 -13.91 -7.77
C VAL A 101 7.42 -14.96 -6.96
N SER A 102 6.67 -14.53 -5.95
CA SER A 102 5.64 -15.36 -5.36
C SER A 102 4.51 -15.47 -6.37
N ARG A 103 4.34 -16.68 -6.91
CA ARG A 103 3.31 -17.01 -7.90
C ARG A 103 1.94 -16.98 -7.20
N TRP A 104 1.03 -16.18 -7.74
CA TRP A 104 -0.39 -16.17 -7.39
C TRP A 104 -1.09 -17.30 -8.13
#